data_AF-A0A378UZV4-F1
#
_entry.id   AF-A0A378UZV4-F1
#
_cell.length_a   1.000
_cell.length_b   1.000
_cell.length_c   1.000
_cell.angle_alpha   90.00
_cell.angle_beta   90.00
_cell.angle_gamma   90.00
#
_symmetry.space_group_name_H-M   'P 1'
#
loop_
_entity.id
_entity.type
_entity.pdbx_description
1 polymer ?
#
loop_
_entity_poly.entity_id
_entity_poly.type
_entity_poly.pdbx_seq_one_letter_code
_entity_poly.pdbx_strand_id
1 'polypeptide(L)'
;MGTITLHPWQVRCPDTEHPDELRIDLDPQPGTGFKEARTIACDVLKPLLDELGLVGYPKTSGGRGVHVFLRIKTDWDFIEVRRAGIALAREIERRAPDAVTTSWWKEERGERLFIDYNQNARDRTFASAYSARKTPIATVSTPLSWDELRTANPDDYTIATVPDFLAGRDDPWADIDKKKQSLQPLLDLVAADEDRGLGDLPYPPSYPKMPGEPPRVQPSKKVAENWDEDGNRRQD
;
A
#
# COMPACT_ATOMS: atom_id res chain seq x y z
N MET A 1 8.37 13.42 26.06
CA MET A 1 7.97 12.27 25.23
C MET A 1 8.86 12.07 24.00
N GLY A 2 9.43 13.11 23.35
CA GLY A 2 10.48 12.92 22.33
C GLY A 2 10.04 12.19 21.06
N THR A 3 8.75 12.26 20.70
CA THR A 3 8.18 11.59 19.53
C THR A 3 8.79 12.12 18.23
N ILE A 4 9.25 11.21 17.36
CA ILE A 4 9.77 11.54 16.02
C ILE A 4 8.72 11.25 14.94
N THR A 5 8.07 10.09 15.00
CA THR A 5 7.10 9.65 13.99
C THR A 5 5.77 9.34 14.65
N LEU A 6 4.68 9.88 14.10
CA LEU A 6 3.31 9.54 14.49
C LEU A 6 2.76 8.47 13.55
N HIS A 7 2.06 7.49 14.13
CA HIS A 7 1.47 6.37 13.42
C HIS A 7 -0.04 6.33 13.64
N PRO A 8 -0.85 7.02 12.80
CA PRO A 8 -2.29 7.03 12.93
C PRO A 8 -2.90 5.71 12.45
N TRP A 9 -4.02 5.34 13.06
CA TRP A 9 -4.90 4.32 12.50
C TRP A 9 -5.64 4.85 11.27
N GLN A 10 -6.14 3.94 10.43
CA GLN A 10 -6.96 4.23 9.26
C GLN A 10 -8.45 4.47 9.58
N VAL A 11 -8.77 4.78 10.83
CA VAL A 11 -10.13 4.99 11.34
C VAL A 11 -10.22 6.33 12.05
N ARG A 12 -11.44 6.86 12.21
CA ARG A 12 -11.71 8.04 13.04
C ARG A 12 -12.56 7.65 14.24
N CYS A 13 -12.20 8.14 15.42
CA CYS A 13 -13.05 7.98 16.59
C CYS A 13 -14.42 8.66 16.36
N PRO A 14 -15.54 8.09 16.87
CA PRO A 14 -15.61 6.87 17.67
C PRO A 14 -15.73 5.57 16.86
N ASP A 15 -15.91 5.64 15.54
CA ASP A 15 -16.07 4.45 14.70
C ASP A 15 -14.71 3.84 14.37
N THR A 16 -14.23 2.97 15.26
CA THR A 16 -12.91 2.32 15.15
C THR A 16 -12.94 0.99 14.41
N GLU A 17 -14.11 0.58 13.89
CA GLU A 17 -14.29 -0.71 13.22
C GLU A 17 -14.29 -0.58 11.70
N HIS A 18 -14.65 0.61 11.17
CA HIS A 18 -14.75 0.86 9.74
C HIS A 18 -13.71 1.89 9.28
N PRO A 19 -12.65 1.48 8.55
CA PRO A 19 -11.68 2.40 8.01
C PRO A 19 -12.31 3.45 7.09
N ASP A 20 -11.83 4.69 7.20
CA ASP A 20 -12.17 5.76 6.25
C ASP A 20 -11.08 5.96 5.19
N GLU A 21 -9.96 5.23 5.27
CA GLU A 21 -8.88 5.24 4.28
C GLU A 21 -8.42 3.83 3.90
N LEU A 22 -8.23 3.61 2.60
CA LEU A 22 -7.47 2.49 2.06
C LEU A 22 -6.05 2.98 1.75
N ARG A 23 -5.05 2.20 2.16
CA ARG A 23 -3.62 2.54 2.03
C ARG A 23 -2.95 1.62 1.02
N ILE A 24 -2.20 2.21 0.08
CA ILE A 24 -1.27 1.50 -0.80
C ILE A 24 0.15 1.88 -0.40
N ASP A 25 0.96 0.87 -0.09
CA ASP A 25 2.37 1.02 0.28
C ASP A 25 3.25 0.35 -0.78
N LEU A 26 3.95 1.19 -1.55
CA LEU A 26 4.88 0.77 -2.58
C LEU A 26 6.28 0.71 -1.94
N ASP A 27 6.69 -0.49 -1.51
CA ASP A 27 7.90 -0.74 -0.74
C ASP A 27 9.03 -1.35 -1.60
N PRO A 28 10.10 -0.59 -1.92
CA PRO A 28 11.22 -1.10 -2.69
C PRO A 28 11.99 -2.20 -1.95
N GLN A 29 12.11 -3.36 -2.58
CA GLN A 29 12.95 -4.46 -2.11
C GLN A 29 14.43 -4.24 -2.50
N PRO A 30 15.39 -5.00 -1.96
CA PRO A 30 16.78 -4.91 -2.41
C PRO A 30 16.90 -4.98 -3.93
N GLY A 31 17.73 -4.11 -4.52
CA GLY A 31 17.82 -3.93 -5.99
C GLY A 31 16.94 -2.80 -6.55
N THR A 32 15.94 -2.33 -5.79
CA THR A 32 15.04 -1.23 -6.18
C THR A 32 15.08 -0.06 -5.18
N GLY A 33 14.52 1.08 -5.56
CA GLY A 33 14.45 2.29 -4.75
C GLY A 33 13.25 3.19 -5.07
N PHE A 34 13.38 4.46 -4.68
CA PHE A 34 12.29 5.44 -4.80
C PHE A 34 11.91 5.74 -6.26
N LYS A 35 12.86 5.63 -7.19
CA LYS A 35 12.60 5.85 -8.62
C LYS A 35 11.60 4.81 -9.14
N GLU A 36 11.80 3.54 -8.81
CA GLU A 36 10.86 2.47 -9.17
C GLU A 36 9.51 2.73 -8.51
N ALA A 37 9.49 3.09 -7.21
CA ALA A 37 8.26 3.38 -6.48
C ALA A 37 7.43 4.51 -7.10
N ARG A 38 8.03 5.65 -7.42
CA ARG A 38 7.32 6.77 -8.06
C ARG A 38 6.90 6.44 -9.49
N THR A 39 7.68 5.65 -10.24
CA THR A 39 7.31 5.19 -11.59
C THR A 39 6.06 4.32 -11.52
N ILE A 40 6.03 3.28 -10.67
CA ILE A 40 4.85 2.42 -10.54
C ILE A 40 3.64 3.19 -10.01
N ALA A 41 3.85 4.12 -9.06
CA ALA A 41 2.78 4.99 -8.58
C ALA A 41 2.15 5.82 -9.71
N CYS A 42 2.96 6.52 -10.49
CA CYS A 42 2.51 7.47 -11.49
C CYS A 42 2.08 6.84 -12.82
N ASP A 43 2.69 5.73 -13.21
CA ASP A 43 2.52 5.15 -14.56
C ASP A 43 1.63 3.91 -14.58
N VAL A 44 1.41 3.26 -13.43
CA VAL A 44 0.54 2.08 -13.33
C VAL A 44 -0.62 2.31 -12.38
N LEU A 45 -0.34 2.65 -11.12
CA LEU A 45 -1.38 2.83 -10.11
C LEU A 45 -2.30 4.00 -10.44
N LYS A 46 -1.76 5.19 -10.75
CA LYS A 46 -2.60 6.36 -11.05
C LYS A 46 -3.55 6.16 -12.24
N PRO A 47 -3.09 5.67 -13.42
CA PRO A 47 -4.01 5.35 -14.52
C PRO A 47 -5.05 4.28 -14.16
N LEU A 48 -4.66 3.25 -13.40
CA LEU A 48 -5.60 2.23 -12.92
C LEU A 48 -6.67 2.83 -11.99
N LEU A 49 -6.29 3.75 -11.09
CA LEU A 49 -7.27 4.48 -10.27
C LEU A 49 -8.23 5.30 -11.14
N ASP A 50 -7.72 5.95 -12.19
CA ASP A 50 -8.54 6.71 -13.13
C ASP A 50 -9.56 5.81 -13.87
N GLU A 51 -9.14 4.62 -14.33
CA GLU A 51 -10.03 3.60 -14.93
C GLU A 51 -11.14 3.16 -13.98
N LEU A 52 -10.83 3.03 -12.69
CA LEU A 52 -11.77 2.63 -11.65
C LEU A 52 -12.64 3.80 -11.13
N GLY A 53 -12.42 5.03 -11.62
CA GLY A 53 -13.12 6.22 -11.15
C GLY A 53 -12.75 6.62 -9.71
N LEU A 54 -11.58 6.17 -9.24
CA LEU A 54 -11.02 6.40 -7.92
C LEU A 54 -9.94 7.49 -7.97
N VAL A 55 -9.82 8.24 -6.89
CA VAL A 55 -8.83 9.30 -6.69
C VAL A 55 -7.92 8.88 -5.55
N GLY A 56 -6.63 8.79 -5.84
CA GLY A 56 -5.57 8.53 -4.88
C GLY A 56 -4.75 9.78 -4.59
N TYR A 57 -4.24 9.88 -3.37
CA TYR A 57 -3.44 10.99 -2.87
C TYR A 57 -2.06 10.49 -2.44
N PRO A 58 -0.99 10.82 -3.19
CA PRO A 58 0.33 10.28 -2.90
C PRO A 58 1.13 11.12 -1.91
N LYS A 59 1.99 10.46 -1.14
CA LYS A 59 3.03 11.07 -0.33
C LYS A 59 4.31 10.25 -0.39
N THR A 60 5.45 10.90 -0.23
CA THR A 60 6.68 10.17 0.07
C THR A 60 6.51 9.45 1.41
N SER A 61 7.08 8.26 1.57
CA SER A 61 7.15 7.64 2.91
C SER A 61 8.13 8.42 3.81
N GLY A 62 9.09 9.15 3.23
CA GLY A 62 10.28 9.67 3.89
C GLY A 62 11.40 8.62 4.05
N GLY A 63 11.16 7.38 3.61
CA GLY A 63 12.19 6.39 3.33
C GLY A 63 12.36 6.20 1.82
N ARG A 64 12.43 4.96 1.36
CA ARG A 64 12.56 4.63 -0.07
C ARG A 64 11.22 4.47 -0.80
N GLY A 65 10.12 4.26 -0.08
CA GLY A 65 8.81 3.95 -0.66
C GLY A 65 7.89 5.15 -0.87
N VAL A 66 6.76 4.88 -1.52
CA VAL A 66 5.66 5.82 -1.79
C VAL A 66 4.39 5.28 -1.15
N HIS A 67 3.65 6.15 -0.47
CA HIS A 67 2.34 5.81 0.09
C HIS A 67 1.25 6.51 -0.72
N VAL A 68 0.14 5.83 -1.02
CA VAL A 68 -1.03 6.43 -1.69
C VAL A 68 -2.28 6.16 -0.87
N PHE A 69 -3.05 7.21 -0.60
CA PHE A 69 -4.29 7.17 0.18
C PHE A 69 -5.51 7.29 -0.71
N LEU A 70 -6.51 6.46 -0.44
CA LEU A 70 -7.86 6.61 -0.99
C LEU A 70 -8.80 6.89 0.17
N ARG A 71 -9.47 8.05 0.16
CA ARG A 71 -10.58 8.33 1.08
C ARG A 71 -11.79 7.51 0.66
N ILE A 72 -12.33 6.72 1.59
CA ILE A 72 -13.47 5.83 1.36
C ILE A 72 -14.62 6.14 2.33
N LYS A 73 -15.81 5.62 2.05
CA LYS A 73 -16.90 5.57 3.03
C LYS A 73 -16.57 4.55 4.11
N THR A 74 -17.10 4.76 5.31
CA THR A 74 -16.96 3.87 6.47
C THR A 74 -18.06 2.81 6.48
N ASP A 75 -18.30 2.19 5.32
CA ASP A 75 -19.33 1.16 5.13
C ASP A 75 -18.75 -0.26 5.26
N TRP A 76 -17.42 -0.39 5.35
CA TRP A 76 -16.66 -1.64 5.27
C TRP A 76 -15.71 -1.80 6.46
N ASP A 77 -15.50 -3.03 6.90
CA ASP A 77 -14.55 -3.35 7.97
C ASP A 77 -13.09 -3.48 7.47
N PHE A 78 -12.16 -3.74 8.39
CA PHE A 78 -10.74 -3.95 8.04
C PHE A 78 -10.49 -5.12 7.10
N ILE A 79 -11.31 -6.19 7.17
CA ILE A 79 -11.14 -7.38 6.34
C ILE A 79 -11.48 -7.01 4.89
N GLU A 80 -12.62 -6.36 4.67
CA GLU A 80 -13.08 -5.93 3.35
C GLU A 80 -12.13 -4.89 2.74
N VAL A 81 -11.70 -3.89 3.52
CA VAL A 81 -10.73 -2.87 3.08
C VAL A 81 -9.39 -3.52 2.70
N ARG A 82 -8.93 -4.50 3.47
CA ARG A 82 -7.70 -5.26 3.14
C ARG A 82 -7.88 -6.12 1.89
N ARG A 83 -9.02 -6.79 1.71
CA ARG A 83 -9.32 -7.58 0.49
C ARG A 83 -9.33 -6.69 -0.76
N ALA A 84 -9.95 -5.51 -0.68
CA ALA A 84 -9.90 -4.51 -1.74
C ALA A 84 -8.45 -4.08 -2.06
N GLY A 85 -7.63 -3.85 -1.03
CA GLY A 85 -6.21 -3.54 -1.19
C GLY A 85 -5.40 -4.67 -1.85
N ILE A 86 -5.71 -5.93 -1.54
CA ILE A 86 -5.10 -7.11 -2.19
C ILE A 86 -5.45 -7.17 -3.67
N ALA A 87 -6.72 -7.01 -4.03
CA ALA A 87 -7.14 -7.08 -5.44
C ALA A 87 -6.52 -5.95 -6.26
N LEU A 88 -6.45 -4.74 -5.69
CA LEU A 88 -5.74 -3.62 -6.32
C LEU A 88 -4.24 -3.91 -6.50
N ALA A 89 -3.58 -4.47 -5.47
CA ALA A 89 -2.17 -4.84 -5.55
C ALA A 89 -1.90 -5.89 -6.64
N ARG A 90 -2.76 -6.91 -6.76
CA ARG A 90 -2.67 -7.94 -7.80
C ARG A 90 -2.89 -7.38 -9.19
N GLU A 91 -3.82 -6.44 -9.36
CA GLU A 91 -4.04 -5.80 -10.66
C GLU A 91 -2.82 -4.99 -11.10
N ILE A 92 -2.16 -4.29 -10.17
CA ILE A 92 -0.90 -3.58 -10.46
C ILE A 92 0.21 -4.59 -10.80
N GLU A 93 0.33 -5.68 -10.05
CA GLU A 93 1.29 -6.77 -10.33
C GLU A 93 1.06 -7.39 -11.71
N ARG A 94 -0.18 -7.67 -12.11
CA ARG A 94 -0.49 -8.18 -13.46
C ARG A 94 -0.11 -7.22 -14.58
N ARG A 95 -0.24 -5.91 -14.34
CA ARG A 95 0.12 -4.86 -15.32
C ARG A 95 1.62 -4.61 -15.40
N ALA A 96 2.37 -4.91 -14.35
CA ALA A 96 3.82 -4.70 -14.28
C ALA A 96 4.55 -5.84 -13.54
N PRO A 97 4.47 -7.11 -14.03
CA PRO A 97 4.92 -8.29 -13.28
C PRO A 97 6.44 -8.35 -13.10
N ASP A 98 7.19 -7.67 -13.97
CA ASP A 98 8.65 -7.60 -13.85
C ASP A 98 9.12 -6.55 -12.84
N ALA A 99 8.25 -5.63 -12.44
CA ALA A 99 8.59 -4.51 -11.56
C ALA A 99 7.86 -4.56 -10.20
N VAL A 100 6.78 -5.34 -10.10
CA VAL A 100 5.91 -5.37 -8.92
C VAL A 100 5.69 -6.82 -8.47
N THR A 101 5.58 -7.04 -7.16
CA THR A 101 5.24 -8.33 -6.58
C THR A 101 4.30 -8.20 -5.38
N THR A 102 3.42 -9.18 -5.21
CA THR A 102 2.64 -9.38 -3.98
C THR A 102 3.09 -10.61 -3.19
N SER A 103 4.23 -11.24 -3.53
CA SER A 103 4.70 -12.42 -2.79
C SER A 103 5.01 -12.08 -1.33
N TRP A 104 4.42 -12.89 -0.44
CA TRP A 104 4.63 -12.79 0.99
C TRP A 104 6.05 -13.18 1.38
N TRP A 105 6.64 -14.18 0.69
CA TRP A 105 7.99 -14.67 0.97
C TRP A 105 9.03 -13.73 0.35
N LYS A 106 9.94 -13.20 1.18
CA LYS A 106 10.96 -12.25 0.72
C LYS A 106 11.86 -12.83 -0.36
N GLU A 107 12.18 -14.11 -0.27
CA GLU A 107 12.98 -14.85 -1.24
C GLU A 107 12.34 -14.94 -2.64
N GLU A 108 11.02 -14.82 -2.73
CA GLU A 108 10.27 -14.91 -3.99
C GLU A 108 10.05 -13.53 -4.65
N ARG A 109 10.39 -12.43 -3.97
CA ARG A 109 10.13 -11.07 -4.47
C ARG A 109 11.04 -10.66 -5.63
N GLY A 110 12.30 -11.09 -5.56
CA GLY A 110 13.35 -10.61 -6.46
C GLY A 110 13.58 -9.09 -6.35
N GLU A 111 14.11 -8.49 -7.42
CA GLU A 111 14.38 -7.05 -7.52
C GLU A 111 13.12 -6.29 -8.00
N ARG A 112 12.03 -6.39 -7.24
CA ARG A 112 10.74 -5.76 -7.54
C ARG A 112 10.26 -4.87 -6.40
N LEU A 113 9.32 -3.98 -6.67
CA LEU A 113 8.54 -3.34 -5.63
C LEU A 113 7.58 -4.33 -5.00
N PHE A 114 7.57 -4.42 -3.68
CA PHE A 114 6.52 -5.12 -2.97
C PHE A 114 5.36 -4.17 -2.68
N ILE A 115 4.14 -4.57 -2.99
CA ILE A 115 2.96 -3.85 -2.51
C ILE A 115 2.55 -4.47 -1.18
N ASP A 116 2.80 -3.76 -0.07
CA ASP A 116 2.48 -4.26 1.27
C ASP A 116 0.98 -4.14 1.57
N TYR A 117 0.20 -5.05 1.00
CA TYR A 117 -1.24 -5.16 1.19
C TYR A 117 -1.65 -5.33 2.66
N ASN A 118 -0.74 -5.82 3.52
CA ASN A 118 -1.02 -5.98 4.94
C ASN A 118 -0.98 -4.66 5.71
N GLN A 119 -0.62 -3.52 5.11
CA GLN A 119 -0.76 -2.18 5.73
C GLN A 119 -2.22 -1.78 6.00
N ASN A 120 -3.18 -2.46 5.37
CA ASN A 120 -4.61 -2.28 5.63
C ASN A 120 -5.14 -3.16 6.78
N ALA A 121 -4.32 -4.03 7.36
CA ALA A 121 -4.68 -4.74 8.59
C ALA A 121 -4.71 -3.76 9.80
N ARG A 122 -5.25 -4.22 10.93
CA ARG A 122 -5.21 -3.45 12.20
C ARG A 122 -3.78 -3.37 12.73
N ASP A 123 -3.51 -2.34 13.53
CA ASP A 123 -2.25 -2.18 14.27
C ASP A 123 -0.97 -2.32 13.42
N ARG A 124 -0.96 -1.63 12.27
CA ARG A 124 0.19 -1.57 11.36
C ARG A 124 0.90 -0.23 11.47
N THR A 125 2.23 -0.27 11.50
CA THR A 125 3.04 0.95 11.56
C THR A 125 2.98 1.68 10.23
N PHE A 126 2.33 2.85 10.21
CA PHE A 126 2.22 3.67 9.00
C PHE A 126 2.49 5.14 9.34
N ALA A 127 3.58 5.74 8.84
CA ALA A 127 3.92 7.12 9.19
C ALA A 127 2.85 8.10 8.66
N SER A 128 2.39 9.03 9.51
CA SER A 128 1.43 10.07 9.12
C SER A 128 1.99 10.96 8.01
N ALA A 129 1.12 11.63 7.26
CA ALA A 129 1.52 12.83 6.53
C ALA A 129 2.20 13.82 7.49
N TYR A 130 3.26 14.46 7.02
CA TYR A 130 4.11 15.42 7.74
C TYR A 130 4.85 14.90 8.98
N SER A 131 4.81 13.58 9.28
CA SER A 131 5.68 13.02 10.32
C SER A 131 7.14 13.01 9.87
N ALA A 132 8.03 13.41 10.78
CA ALA A 132 9.46 13.16 10.62
C ALA A 132 9.75 11.66 10.69
N ARG A 133 10.81 11.23 10.01
CA ARG A 133 11.29 9.85 9.99
C ARG A 133 12.63 9.74 10.69
N LYS A 134 12.91 8.55 11.22
CA LYS A 134 14.20 8.19 11.82
C LYS A 134 15.25 7.96 10.73
N THR A 135 15.61 9.00 9.99
CA THR A 135 16.72 9.02 9.03
C THR A 135 17.80 10.00 9.49
N PRO A 136 19.06 9.86 9.03
CA PRO A 136 20.15 10.76 9.42
C PRO A 136 19.88 12.25 9.16
N ILE A 137 19.07 12.56 8.14
CA ILE A 137 18.72 13.94 7.76
C ILE A 137 17.31 14.36 8.21
N ALA A 138 16.64 13.53 9.03
CA ALA A 138 15.27 13.77 9.50
C ALA A 138 14.29 14.10 8.35
N THR A 139 14.22 13.19 7.37
CA THR A 139 13.25 13.26 6.26
C THR A 139 11.82 13.28 6.78
N VAL A 140 10.90 13.80 5.96
CA VAL A 140 9.47 13.93 6.27
C VAL A 140 8.66 13.12 5.27
N SER A 141 7.58 12.48 5.74
CA SER A 141 6.59 11.86 4.86
C SER A 141 5.69 12.95 4.26
N THR A 142 5.96 13.36 3.02
CA THR A 142 5.45 14.62 2.47
C THR A 142 4.37 14.39 1.41
N PRO A 143 3.13 14.90 1.60
CA PRO A 143 2.09 14.95 0.58
C PRO A 143 2.52 15.69 -0.68
N LEU A 144 2.26 15.09 -1.83
CA LEU A 144 2.59 15.63 -3.14
C LEU A 144 1.40 15.50 -4.09
N SER A 145 1.38 16.34 -5.12
CA SER A 145 0.58 16.07 -6.32
C SER A 145 1.20 14.92 -7.11
N TRP A 146 0.44 14.34 -8.05
CA TRP A 146 0.95 13.32 -8.96
C TRP A 146 2.08 13.84 -9.85
N ASP A 147 2.01 15.11 -10.26
CA ASP A 147 3.05 15.74 -11.09
C ASP A 147 4.35 15.93 -10.32
N GLU A 148 4.29 16.40 -9.07
CA GLU A 148 5.48 16.52 -8.23
C GLU A 148 6.09 15.15 -7.90
N LEU A 149 5.26 14.14 -7.60
CA LEU A 149 5.73 12.79 -7.28
C LEU A 149 6.60 12.21 -8.41
N ARG A 150 6.23 12.46 -9.66
CA ARG A 150 6.93 11.94 -10.85
C ARG A 150 8.42 12.30 -10.87
N THR A 151 8.78 13.47 -10.35
CA THR A 151 10.17 13.97 -10.32
C THR A 151 10.77 14.08 -8.92
N ALA A 152 9.99 13.79 -7.87
CA ALA A 152 10.39 13.96 -6.47
C ALA A 152 11.65 13.17 -6.08
N ASN A 153 12.39 13.72 -5.11
CA ASN A 153 13.41 13.02 -4.35
C ASN A 153 13.05 13.13 -2.86
N PRO A 154 12.90 12.01 -2.11
CA PRO A 154 12.47 12.07 -0.71
C PRO A 154 13.43 12.85 0.20
N ASP A 155 14.71 12.95 -0.16
CA ASP A 155 15.72 13.67 0.62
C ASP A 155 15.55 15.19 0.55
N ASP A 156 14.77 15.71 -0.42
CA ASP A 156 14.45 17.14 -0.52
C ASP A 156 13.48 17.58 0.59
N TYR A 157 12.76 16.63 1.20
CA TYR A 157 11.75 16.91 2.21
C TYR A 157 12.22 16.47 3.59
N THR A 158 12.68 17.43 4.38
CA THR A 158 13.16 17.26 5.76
C THR A 158 12.44 18.19 6.70
N ILE A 159 12.61 17.98 8.02
CA ILE A 159 12.07 18.90 9.02
C ILE A 159 12.56 20.35 8.82
N ALA A 160 13.71 20.55 8.16
CA ALA A 160 14.29 21.87 7.91
C ALA A 160 13.77 22.50 6.61
N THR A 161 13.33 21.72 5.63
CA THR A 161 12.97 22.22 4.29
C THR A 161 11.46 22.24 4.04
N VAL A 162 10.69 21.38 4.69
CA VAL A 162 9.23 21.28 4.47
C VAL A 162 8.48 22.58 4.80
N PRO A 163 8.77 23.32 5.89
CA PRO A 163 8.05 24.57 6.17
C PRO A 163 8.12 25.59 5.01
N ASP A 164 9.31 25.78 4.44
CA ASP A 164 9.51 26.70 3.31
C ASP A 164 8.91 26.16 2.01
N PHE A 165 9.00 24.83 1.79
CA PHE A 165 8.35 24.17 0.65
C PHE A 165 6.82 24.36 0.64
N LEU A 166 6.19 24.44 1.81
CA LEU A 166 4.75 24.65 1.94
C LEU A 166 4.34 26.12 1.84
N ALA A 167 5.26 27.07 2.05
CA ALA A 167 4.94 28.48 2.11
C ALA A 167 4.44 29.00 0.74
N GLY A 168 3.17 29.42 0.69
CA GLY A 168 2.54 29.92 -0.55
C GLY A 168 2.22 28.85 -1.59
N ARG A 169 2.39 27.56 -1.25
CA ARG A 169 2.05 26.41 -2.10
C ARG A 169 0.65 25.91 -1.77
N ASP A 170 -0.14 25.63 -2.80
CA ASP A 170 -1.44 24.98 -2.64
C ASP A 170 -1.29 23.56 -2.06
N ASP A 171 -2.23 23.16 -1.20
CA ASP A 171 -2.21 21.81 -0.63
C ASP A 171 -2.66 20.77 -1.68
N PRO A 172 -1.79 19.84 -2.11
CA PRO A 172 -2.13 18.82 -3.10
C PRO A 172 -3.20 17.85 -2.61
N TRP A 173 -3.42 17.79 -1.29
CA TRP A 173 -4.41 16.92 -0.65
C TRP A 173 -5.64 17.70 -0.18
N ALA A 174 -5.81 18.98 -0.55
CA ALA A 174 -6.94 19.83 -0.10
C ALA A 174 -8.32 19.20 -0.32
N ASP A 175 -8.43 18.34 -1.34
CA ASP A 175 -9.68 17.73 -1.77
C ASP A 175 -9.93 16.32 -1.18
N ILE A 176 -8.99 15.77 -0.40
CA ILE A 176 -9.03 14.37 0.05
C ILE A 176 -10.33 14.02 0.77
N ASP A 177 -10.88 14.93 1.57
CA ASP A 177 -12.10 14.71 2.34
C ASP A 177 -13.38 15.16 1.60
N LYS A 178 -13.28 15.73 0.40
CA LYS A 178 -14.45 16.20 -0.38
C LYS A 178 -15.27 15.06 -0.98
N LYS A 179 -14.64 13.91 -1.27
CA LYS A 179 -15.31 12.73 -1.86
C LYS A 179 -14.99 11.47 -1.06
N LYS A 180 -16.00 10.94 -0.36
CA LYS A 180 -15.93 9.60 0.25
C LYS A 180 -16.27 8.55 -0.80
N GLN A 181 -15.26 7.82 -1.25
CA GLN A 181 -15.37 6.90 -2.39
C GLN A 181 -15.96 5.55 -1.97
N SER A 182 -16.63 4.87 -2.89
CA SER A 182 -17.08 3.50 -2.65
C SER A 182 -15.95 2.52 -2.95
N LEU A 183 -15.82 1.46 -2.15
CA LEU A 183 -14.92 0.34 -2.46
C LEU A 183 -15.45 -0.59 -3.55
N GLN A 184 -16.70 -0.41 -4.03
CA GLN A 184 -17.33 -1.33 -4.97
C GLN A 184 -16.47 -1.68 -6.20
N PRO A 185 -15.80 -0.73 -6.90
CA PRO A 185 -14.95 -1.09 -8.03
C PRO A 185 -13.80 -2.05 -7.67
N LEU A 186 -13.28 -1.96 -6.44
CA LEU A 186 -12.25 -2.87 -5.94
C LEU A 186 -12.83 -4.20 -5.46
N LEU A 187 -14.05 -4.20 -4.91
CA LEU A 187 -14.75 -5.43 -4.55
C LEU A 187 -15.15 -6.25 -5.79
N ASP A 188 -15.43 -5.58 -6.91
CA ASP A 188 -15.65 -6.25 -8.20
C ASP A 188 -14.33 -6.93 -8.69
N LEU A 189 -13.17 -6.29 -8.46
CA LEU A 189 -11.87 -6.94 -8.71
C LEU A 189 -11.62 -8.11 -7.77
N VAL A 190 -12.06 -8.04 -6.51
CA VAL A 190 -12.01 -9.16 -5.56
C VAL A 190 -12.81 -10.34 -6.09
N ALA A 191 -14.04 -10.12 -6.54
CA ALA A 191 -14.88 -11.17 -7.12
C ALA A 191 -14.23 -11.80 -8.37
N ALA A 192 -13.69 -10.97 -9.25
CA ALA A 192 -12.97 -11.46 -10.44
C ALA A 192 -11.71 -12.27 -10.09
N ASP A 193 -11.02 -11.92 -9.00
CA ASP A 193 -9.91 -12.72 -8.48
C ASP A 193 -10.38 -14.06 -7.89
N GLU A 194 -11.52 -14.08 -7.19
CA GLU A 194 -12.12 -15.31 -6.68
C GLU A 194 -12.52 -16.26 -7.83
N ASP A 195 -13.06 -15.73 -8.92
CA ASP A 195 -13.34 -16.50 -10.15
C ASP A 195 -12.07 -17.10 -10.79
N ARG A 196 -10.90 -16.46 -10.57
CA ARG A 196 -9.58 -16.97 -10.97
C ARG A 196 -8.99 -17.96 -9.97
N GLY A 197 -9.70 -18.30 -8.89
CA GLY A 197 -9.21 -19.13 -7.80
C GLY A 197 -8.22 -18.42 -6.87
N LEU A 198 -8.14 -17.08 -6.92
CA LEU A 198 -7.22 -16.27 -6.13
C LEU A 198 -7.93 -15.69 -4.89
N GLY A 199 -7.94 -16.46 -3.80
CA GLY A 199 -8.53 -16.06 -2.51
C GLY A 199 -7.71 -15.02 -1.73
N ASP A 200 -7.82 -15.07 -0.39
CA ASP A 200 -7.06 -14.18 0.50
C ASP A 200 -5.53 -14.43 0.43
N LEU A 201 -4.75 -13.45 0.86
CA LEU A 201 -3.29 -13.57 0.99
C LEU A 201 -2.89 -13.68 2.48
N PRO A 202 -1.71 -14.26 2.79
CA PRO A 202 -1.30 -14.42 4.18
C PRO A 202 -1.16 -13.10 4.93
N TYR A 203 -1.57 -13.11 6.20
CA TYR A 203 -1.28 -12.07 7.17
C TYR A 203 0.18 -12.13 7.64
N PRO A 204 0.71 -11.10 8.32
CA PRO A 204 2.04 -11.15 8.90
C PRO A 204 2.20 -12.30 9.91
N PRO A 205 3.39 -12.92 10.05
CA PRO A 205 3.57 -14.14 10.85
C PRO A 205 3.16 -14.01 12.32
N SER A 206 3.35 -12.83 12.91
CA SER A 206 3.05 -12.53 14.32
C SER A 206 1.67 -11.89 14.52
N TYR A 207 0.81 -11.85 13.50
CA TYR A 207 -0.45 -11.12 13.55
C TYR A 207 -1.51 -11.92 14.33
N PRO A 208 -2.05 -11.40 15.45
CA PRO A 208 -3.00 -12.13 16.28
C PRO A 208 -4.32 -12.37 15.53
N LYS A 209 -5.03 -13.45 15.86
CA LYS A 209 -6.38 -13.74 15.37
C LYS A 209 -7.41 -13.24 16.37
N MET A 210 -8.52 -12.67 15.90
CA MET A 210 -9.65 -12.35 16.77
C MET A 210 -10.55 -13.57 16.97
N PRO A 211 -11.18 -13.75 18.14
CA PRO A 211 -12.25 -14.72 18.31
C PRO A 211 -13.36 -14.49 17.27
N GLY A 212 -13.75 -15.54 16.54
CA GLY A 212 -14.78 -15.45 15.49
C GLY A 212 -14.28 -15.01 14.11
N GLU A 213 -12.99 -14.72 13.95
CA GLU A 213 -12.42 -14.41 12.64
C GLU A 213 -12.37 -15.65 11.72
N PRO A 214 -12.69 -15.52 10.42
CA PRO A 214 -12.57 -16.61 9.46
C PRO A 214 -11.14 -17.22 9.39
N PRO A 215 -11.00 -18.48 8.95
CA PRO A 215 -9.70 -19.08 8.71
C PRO A 215 -8.86 -18.25 7.72
N ARG A 216 -7.65 -17.84 8.15
CA ARG A 216 -6.68 -17.15 7.30
C ARG A 216 -5.92 -18.12 6.40
N VAL A 217 -5.59 -17.66 5.20
CA VAL A 217 -4.66 -18.38 4.31
C VAL A 217 -3.29 -18.45 4.97
N GLN A 218 -2.77 -19.68 5.09
CA GLN A 218 -1.42 -19.91 5.61
C GLN A 218 -0.39 -19.63 4.53
N PRO A 219 0.78 -19.07 4.86
CA PRO A 219 1.90 -19.02 3.93
C PRO A 219 2.27 -20.44 3.48
N SER A 220 2.06 -20.75 2.20
CA SER A 220 2.59 -21.96 1.58
C SER A 220 3.89 -21.61 0.87
N LYS A 221 4.98 -22.34 1.13
CA LYS A 221 6.19 -22.28 0.29
C LYS A 221 6.06 -23.25 -0.86
N LYS A 222 6.54 -22.86 -2.05
CA LYS A 222 6.79 -23.83 -3.13
C LYS A 222 8.02 -24.65 -2.73
N VAL A 223 7.83 -25.90 -2.34
CA VAL A 223 8.92 -26.86 -2.08
C VAL A 223 9.36 -27.42 -3.42
N ALA A 224 10.50 -26.96 -3.96
CA ALA A 224 10.93 -27.28 -5.34
C ALA A 224 10.91 -28.78 -5.66
N GLU A 225 11.19 -29.64 -4.68
CA GLU A 225 11.17 -31.11 -4.79
C GLU A 225 9.78 -31.67 -5.15
N ASN A 226 8.71 -30.94 -4.82
CA ASN A 226 7.32 -31.37 -5.05
C ASN A 226 6.76 -30.91 -6.40
N TRP A 227 7.54 -30.18 -7.21
CA TRP A 227 7.07 -29.58 -8.47
C TRP A 227 8.03 -29.89 -9.62
N ASP A 228 7.50 -30.16 -10.82
CA ASP A 228 8.33 -30.33 -12.02
C ASP A 228 8.69 -28.98 -12.67
N GLU A 229 9.51 -29.02 -13.73
CA GLU A 229 9.96 -27.83 -14.46
C GLU A 229 8.80 -27.07 -15.13
N ASP A 230 7.69 -27.76 -15.39
CA ASP A 230 6.47 -27.20 -15.95
C ASP A 230 5.49 -26.67 -14.88
N GLY A 231 5.85 -26.79 -13.59
CA GLY A 231 5.06 -26.29 -12.47
C GLY A 231 3.90 -27.18 -12.06
N ASN A 232 3.83 -28.43 -12.52
CA ASN A 232 2.88 -29.42 -12.02
C ASN A 232 3.41 -30.06 -10.73
N ARG A 233 2.49 -30.47 -9.85
CA ARG A 233 2.86 -31.21 -8.65
C ARG A 233 3.33 -32.61 -9.05
N ARG A 234 4.56 -32.98 -8.67
CA ARG A 234 5.05 -34.36 -8.87
C ARG A 234 4.12 -35.30 -8.09
N GLN A 235 3.50 -36.26 -8.79
CA GLN A 235 2.71 -37.31 -8.15
C GLN A 235 3.68 -38.35 -7.58
N ASP A 236 3.47 -38.75 -6.32
CA ASP A 236 4.28 -39.74 -5.60
C ASP A 236 4.36 -41.09 -6.32
#